data_AF-A0A2T6DAJ5-F1
#
_entry.id   AF-A0A2T6DAJ5-F1
#
_cell.length_a   1.000
_cell.length_b   1.000
_cell.length_c   1.000
_cell.angle_alpha   90.00
_cell.angle_beta   90.00
_cell.angle_gamma   90.00
#
_symmetry.space_group_name_H-M   'P 1'
#
loop_
_entity.id
_entity.type
_entity.pdbx_description
1 polymer ?
#
loop_
_entity_poly.entity_id
_entity_poly.type
_entity_poly.pdbx_seq_one_letter_code
_entity_poly.pdbx_strand_id
1 'polypeptide(L)'
;MQRLFHVSDNGGIARFEPRPPPASGAAALGVAEPCVWAVDAMHLPHYLLPRDCPRVAFYPLPTSTQADVRAFFGPASALDTADVRQHVVAIESAWLERALGDEIWIYELPSDTFSVIDAGAGYHTSRVAVDPLGVRRVASPFRELAAGGVEIRVVPSLWPLRDAVVLSTLQFSCIRMRNALPRRV
;
A
#
# COMPACT_ATOMS: atom_id res chain seq x y z
N MET A 1 6.86 11.64 -16.45
CA MET A 1 5.41 11.49 -16.24
C MET A 1 5.18 10.63 -15.02
N GLN A 2 4.21 10.98 -14.19
CA GLN A 2 3.85 10.20 -13.00
C GLN A 2 3.10 8.94 -13.44
N ARG A 3 3.53 7.77 -12.96
CA ARG A 3 2.85 6.49 -13.23
C ARG A 3 1.88 6.21 -12.09
N LEU A 4 0.63 5.92 -12.45
CA LEU A 4 -0.46 5.66 -11.52
C LEU A 4 -0.98 4.25 -11.71
N PHE A 5 -1.34 3.60 -10.60
CA PHE A 5 -1.74 2.22 -10.59
C PHE A 5 -3.01 1.97 -9.81
N HIS A 6 -3.74 0.94 -10.22
CA HIS A 6 -4.80 0.33 -9.44
C HIS A 6 -4.52 -1.16 -9.28
N VAL A 7 -4.57 -1.67 -8.04
CA VAL A 7 -4.43 -3.10 -7.77
C VAL A 7 -5.81 -3.68 -7.42
N SER A 8 -6.14 -4.80 -8.05
CA SER A 8 -7.45 -5.46 -7.93
C SER A 8 -7.30 -6.98 -7.89
N ASP A 9 -8.27 -7.65 -7.26
CA ASP A 9 -8.47 -9.11 -7.33
C ASP A 9 -9.33 -9.50 -8.55
N ASN A 10 -9.62 -8.55 -9.44
CA ASN A 10 -10.38 -8.75 -10.67
C ASN A 10 -9.55 -8.26 -11.87
N GLY A 11 -9.25 -9.17 -12.81
CA GLY A 11 -8.52 -8.91 -14.05
C GLY A 11 -9.36 -8.47 -15.26
N GLY A 12 -10.69 -8.45 -15.15
CA GLY A 12 -11.61 -8.13 -16.24
C GLY A 12 -12.10 -6.68 -16.26
N ILE A 13 -11.43 -5.75 -15.58
CA ILE A 13 -11.88 -4.36 -15.51
C ILE A 13 -11.45 -3.64 -16.79
N ALA A 14 -12.38 -3.50 -17.74
CA ALA A 14 -12.12 -2.77 -18.98
C ALA A 14 -12.09 -1.24 -18.78
N ARG A 15 -12.85 -0.74 -17.80
CA ARG A 15 -13.00 0.69 -17.50
C ARG A 15 -13.27 0.88 -16.01
N PHE A 16 -12.64 1.89 -15.42
CA PHE A 16 -12.85 2.27 -14.04
C PHE A 16 -13.89 3.39 -13.96
N GLU A 17 -15.06 3.06 -13.45
CA GLU A 17 -16.10 4.05 -13.16
C GLU A 17 -15.87 4.72 -11.80
N PRO A 18 -16.14 6.03 -11.66
CA PRO A 18 -16.13 6.70 -10.37
C PRO A 18 -17.07 5.99 -9.39
N ARG A 19 -16.55 5.60 -8.23
CA ARG A 19 -17.33 4.93 -7.19
C ARG A 19 -17.38 5.76 -5.93
N PRO A 20 -18.48 5.66 -5.13
CA PRO A 20 -18.52 6.28 -3.83
C PRO A 20 -17.26 5.94 -3.04
N PRO A 21 -16.62 6.96 -2.42
CA PRO A 21 -15.41 6.74 -1.65
C PRO A 21 -15.68 5.73 -0.52
N PRO A 22 -14.70 4.86 -0.18
CA PRO A 22 -14.89 3.93 0.93
C PRO A 22 -15.19 4.71 2.21
N ALA A 23 -16.21 4.28 2.96
CA ALA A 23 -16.67 4.95 4.18
C ALA A 23 -15.56 5.21 5.22
N SER A 24 -14.51 4.37 5.22
CA SER A 24 -13.34 4.55 6.06
C SER A 24 -12.29 5.46 5.39
N GLY A 25 -12.03 6.63 5.98
CA GLY A 25 -10.85 7.46 5.70
C GLY A 25 -10.99 8.48 4.58
N ALA A 26 -11.81 8.23 3.55
CA ALA A 26 -11.91 9.14 2.40
C ALA A 26 -12.56 10.50 2.74
N ALA A 27 -13.52 10.53 3.67
CA ALA A 27 -14.08 11.79 4.17
C ALA A 27 -13.04 12.65 4.91
N ALA A 28 -12.13 12.02 5.66
CA ALA A 28 -11.03 12.72 6.31
C ALA A 28 -10.00 13.29 5.32
N LEU A 29 -9.95 12.72 4.11
CA LEU A 29 -9.14 13.20 2.98
C LEU A 29 -9.89 14.21 2.10
N GLY A 30 -11.08 14.67 2.50
CA GLY A 30 -11.87 15.64 1.74
C GLY A 30 -12.50 15.09 0.46
N VAL A 31 -12.54 13.77 0.29
CA VAL A 31 -13.13 13.12 -0.88
C VAL A 31 -14.55 12.67 -0.55
N ALA A 32 -15.53 13.48 -0.95
CA ALA A 32 -16.96 13.22 -0.73
C ALA A 32 -17.68 12.66 -1.96
N GLU A 33 -17.18 12.97 -3.15
CA GLU A 33 -17.80 12.60 -4.43
C GLU A 33 -17.27 11.26 -4.97
N PRO A 34 -18.06 10.55 -5.80
CA PRO A 34 -17.58 9.37 -6.49
C PRO A 34 -16.30 9.64 -7.30
N CYS A 35 -15.33 8.73 -7.20
CA CYS A 35 -14.06 8.87 -7.88
C CYS A 35 -13.41 7.52 -8.19
N VAL A 36 -12.50 7.54 -9.16
CA VAL A 36 -11.55 6.46 -9.44
C VAL A 36 -10.32 6.71 -8.56
N TRP A 37 -9.86 5.68 -7.84
CA TRP A 37 -8.69 5.75 -6.99
C TRP A 37 -7.49 5.10 -7.65
N ALA A 38 -6.34 5.76 -7.53
CA ALA A 38 -5.05 5.24 -7.94
C ALA A 38 -3.97 5.52 -6.88
N VAL A 39 -2.88 4.78 -6.99
CA VAL A 39 -1.67 4.96 -6.17
C VAL A 39 -0.47 5.23 -7.06
N ASP A 40 0.46 6.05 -6.61
CA ASP A 40 1.69 6.27 -7.35
C ASP A 40 2.64 5.05 -7.33
N ALA A 41 3.67 5.09 -8.17
CA ALA A 41 4.67 4.03 -8.30
C ALA A 41 5.45 3.75 -7.00
N MET A 42 5.66 4.76 -6.16
CA MET A 42 6.43 4.65 -4.91
C MET A 42 5.62 3.86 -3.88
N HIS A 43 4.31 4.08 -3.82
CA HIS A 43 3.40 3.43 -2.87
C HIS A 43 2.79 2.13 -3.40
N LEU A 44 2.93 1.82 -4.69
CA LEU A 44 2.43 0.58 -5.30
C LEU A 44 2.75 -0.69 -4.47
N PRO A 45 3.97 -0.89 -3.91
CA PRO A 45 4.28 -2.06 -3.09
C PRO A 45 3.30 -2.31 -1.95
N HIS A 46 2.71 -1.26 -1.35
CA HIS A 46 1.78 -1.44 -0.22
C HIS A 46 0.48 -2.11 -0.64
N TYR A 47 0.18 -2.12 -1.94
CA TYR A 47 -1.05 -2.64 -2.52
C TYR A 47 -0.88 -3.97 -3.24
N LEU A 48 0.35 -4.51 -3.35
CA LEU A 48 0.65 -5.80 -4.00
C LEU A 48 0.29 -7.00 -3.11
N LEU A 49 -0.94 -7.05 -2.62
CA LEU A 49 -1.54 -8.10 -1.80
C LEU A 49 -3.05 -8.12 -2.09
N PRO A 50 -3.73 -9.27 -1.88
CA PRO A 50 -5.18 -9.38 -2.08
C PRO A 50 -5.95 -8.23 -1.41
N ARG A 51 -7.01 -7.72 -2.05
CA ARG A 51 -7.68 -6.46 -1.67
C ARG A 51 -8.05 -6.36 -0.19
N ASP A 52 -8.44 -7.48 0.40
CA ASP A 52 -8.91 -7.55 1.79
C ASP A 52 -7.84 -7.98 2.80
N CYS A 53 -6.62 -8.28 2.35
CA CYS A 53 -5.51 -8.59 3.25
C CYS A 53 -5.23 -7.39 4.19
N PRO A 54 -5.31 -7.53 5.52
CA PRO A 54 -4.87 -6.49 6.42
C PRO A 54 -3.34 -6.40 6.38
N ARG A 55 -2.80 -5.18 6.36
CA ARG A 55 -1.36 -4.97 6.24
C ARG A 55 -0.91 -3.66 6.88
N VAL A 56 0.30 -3.69 7.42
CA VAL A 56 1.02 -2.50 7.88
C VAL A 56 2.25 -2.35 7.00
N ALA A 57 2.32 -1.26 6.26
CA ALA A 57 3.47 -0.94 5.42
C ALA A 57 4.16 0.32 5.93
N PHE A 58 5.48 0.40 5.79
CA PHE A 58 6.24 1.58 6.21
C PHE A 58 7.59 1.67 5.51
N TYR A 59 8.16 2.86 5.54
CA TYR A 59 9.48 3.18 5.00
C TYR A 59 10.05 4.45 5.65
N PRO A 60 11.37 4.63 5.67
CA PRO A 60 11.97 5.84 6.23
C PRO A 60 11.80 7.03 5.28
N LEU A 61 11.61 8.21 5.87
CA LEU A 61 11.69 9.50 5.19
C LEU A 61 13.08 10.11 5.44
N PRO A 62 13.51 11.09 4.61
CA PRO A 62 14.70 11.88 4.92
C PRO A 62 14.63 12.61 6.27
N THR A 63 13.42 12.83 6.80
CA THR A 63 13.15 13.45 8.10
C THR A 63 12.95 12.45 9.24
N SER A 64 13.00 11.14 8.98
CA SER A 64 12.86 10.12 10.03
C SER A 64 14.08 10.12 10.95
N THR A 65 13.84 9.90 12.24
CA THR A 65 14.91 9.84 13.24
C THR A 65 15.71 8.56 13.09
N GLN A 66 17.01 8.64 13.35
CA GLN A 66 17.88 7.47 13.36
C GLN A 66 17.46 6.43 14.40
N ALA A 67 16.84 6.85 15.51
CA ALA A 67 16.31 5.98 16.55
C ALA A 67 15.16 5.11 16.01
N ASP A 68 14.19 5.70 15.33
CA ASP A 68 13.08 4.96 14.72
C ASP A 68 13.59 4.05 13.60
N VAL A 69 14.46 4.53 12.73
CA VAL A 69 15.05 3.69 11.66
C VAL A 69 15.73 2.46 12.26
N ARG A 70 16.53 2.61 13.32
CA ARG A 70 17.17 1.47 14.00
C ARG A 70 16.18 0.54 14.67
N ALA A 71 15.14 1.09 15.31
CA ALA A 71 14.12 0.29 15.98
C ALA A 71 13.36 -0.60 15.00
N PHE A 72 13.09 -0.12 13.79
CA PHE A 72 12.30 -0.83 12.79
C PHE A 72 13.13 -1.65 11.80
N PHE A 73 14.35 -1.22 11.44
CA PHE A 73 15.20 -1.87 10.43
C PHE A 73 16.48 -2.52 11.00
N GLY A 74 16.70 -2.38 12.31
CA GLY A 74 17.84 -2.99 13.01
C GLY A 74 19.16 -2.19 12.91
N PRO A 75 20.21 -2.59 13.65
CA PRO A 75 21.46 -1.85 13.76
C PRO A 75 22.37 -1.93 12.53
N ALA A 76 22.22 -2.99 11.71
CA ALA A 76 22.93 -3.13 10.43
C ALA A 76 22.36 -2.22 9.33
N SER A 77 21.22 -1.57 9.61
CA SER A 77 20.69 -0.49 8.80
C SER A 77 21.51 0.80 9.04
N ALA A 78 22.82 0.73 8.78
CA ALA A 78 23.66 1.89 8.48
C ALA A 78 23.31 2.38 7.08
N LEU A 79 22.02 2.65 6.90
CA LEU A 79 21.43 3.19 5.71
C LEU A 79 21.93 4.62 5.63
N ASP A 80 22.78 4.91 4.64
CA ASP A 80 23.03 6.29 4.25
C ASP A 80 21.65 6.85 3.88
N THR A 81 21.12 7.70 4.76
CA THR A 81 19.70 8.11 4.84
C THR A 81 19.18 8.80 3.58
N ALA A 82 20.05 9.03 2.59
CA ALA A 82 19.72 9.64 1.32
C ALA A 82 19.03 8.70 0.32
N ASP A 83 19.21 7.37 0.39
CA ASP A 83 18.79 6.47 -0.71
C ASP A 83 17.90 5.29 -0.31
N VAL A 84 17.38 5.27 0.91
CA VAL A 84 16.63 4.09 1.39
C VAL A 84 15.14 4.23 1.16
N ARG A 85 14.75 3.78 -0.03
CA ARG A 85 13.37 3.50 -0.43
C ARG A 85 12.91 2.10 -0.03
N GLN A 86 13.61 1.42 0.88
CA GLN A 86 13.24 0.06 1.26
C GLN A 86 11.91 0.06 2.01
N HIS A 87 10.89 -0.50 1.37
CA HIS A 87 9.60 -0.71 1.99
C HIS A 87 9.62 -1.97 2.84
N VAL A 88 8.92 -1.91 3.97
CA VAL A 88 8.47 -3.09 4.70
C VAL A 88 6.97 -3.23 4.49
N VAL A 89 6.51 -4.45 4.25
CA VAL A 89 5.09 -4.82 4.25
C VAL A 89 4.89 -5.99 5.21
N ALA A 90 4.10 -5.76 6.25
CA ALA A 90 3.74 -6.78 7.22
C ALA A 90 2.30 -7.27 7.00
N ILE A 91 2.11 -8.58 7.07
CA ILE A 91 0.80 -9.26 7.04
C ILE A 91 0.67 -10.23 8.20
N GLU A 92 -0.56 -10.60 8.55
CA GLU A 92 -0.80 -11.65 9.53
C GLU A 92 -0.57 -13.03 8.91
N SER A 93 -0.04 -13.97 9.70
CA SER A 93 0.23 -15.36 9.29
C SER A 93 -0.97 -16.06 8.64
N ALA A 94 -2.19 -15.76 9.07
CA ALA A 94 -3.42 -16.28 8.48
C ALA A 94 -3.60 -15.91 6.99
N TRP A 95 -2.89 -14.89 6.50
CA TRP A 95 -2.93 -14.45 5.11
C TRP A 95 -1.77 -14.95 4.25
N LEU A 96 -0.79 -15.66 4.84
CA LEU A 96 0.41 -16.08 4.12
C LEU A 96 0.10 -16.96 2.90
N GLU A 97 -0.72 -18.00 3.08
CA GLU A 97 -1.09 -18.91 1.98
C GLU A 97 -1.74 -18.16 0.82
N ARG A 98 -2.65 -17.22 1.15
CA ARG A 98 -3.30 -16.37 0.15
C ARG A 98 -2.32 -15.41 -0.52
N ALA A 99 -1.40 -14.82 0.23
CA ALA A 99 -0.37 -13.96 -0.35
C ALA A 99 0.59 -14.73 -1.28
N LEU A 100 0.78 -16.03 -1.05
CA LEU A 100 1.59 -16.90 -1.90
C LEU A 100 0.84 -17.38 -3.16
N GLY A 101 -0.46 -17.67 -3.05
CA GLY A 101 -1.22 -18.36 -4.08
C GLY A 101 -2.35 -17.60 -4.78
N ASP A 102 -2.91 -16.54 -4.17
CA ASP A 102 -3.97 -15.74 -4.80
C ASP A 102 -3.38 -14.86 -5.91
N GLU A 103 -4.11 -14.70 -7.02
CA GLU A 103 -3.71 -13.81 -8.10
C GLU A 103 -4.22 -12.39 -7.87
N ILE A 104 -3.43 -11.40 -8.28
CA ILE A 104 -3.85 -10.00 -8.35
C ILE A 104 -3.53 -9.42 -9.73
N TRP A 105 -4.15 -8.30 -10.05
CA TRP A 105 -3.95 -7.56 -11.30
C TRP A 105 -3.56 -6.12 -11.01
N ILE A 106 -2.49 -5.68 -11.66
CA ILE A 106 -2.01 -4.31 -11.60
C ILE A 106 -2.39 -3.63 -12.91
N TYR A 107 -3.22 -2.60 -12.80
CA TYR A 107 -3.63 -1.75 -13.91
C TYR A 107 -2.80 -0.48 -13.88
N GLU A 108 -2.20 -0.11 -15.01
CA GLU A 108 -1.57 1.21 -15.18
C GLU A 108 -2.62 2.18 -15.73
N LEU A 109 -2.78 3.34 -15.10
CA LEU A 109 -3.80 4.33 -15.44
C LEU A 109 -3.15 5.61 -16.01
N PRO A 110 -3.79 6.29 -16.98
CA PRO A 110 -3.32 7.58 -17.45
C PRO A 110 -3.43 8.62 -16.33
N SER A 111 -2.45 9.52 -16.22
CA SER A 111 -2.39 10.50 -15.13
C SER A 111 -3.21 11.78 -15.39
N ASP A 112 -3.65 12.01 -16.64
CA ASP A 112 -4.16 13.30 -17.12
C ASP A 112 -5.35 13.85 -16.33
N THR A 113 -6.23 12.97 -15.85
CA THR A 113 -7.45 13.34 -15.14
C THR A 113 -7.35 13.17 -13.62
N PHE A 114 -6.18 12.82 -13.11
CA PHE A 114 -5.96 12.54 -11.69
C PHE A 114 -5.41 13.77 -10.95
N SER A 115 -5.89 13.95 -9.72
CA SER A 115 -5.36 14.92 -8.76
C SER A 115 -4.80 14.21 -7.54
N VAL A 116 -3.71 14.74 -6.98
CA VAL A 116 -3.16 14.27 -5.71
C VAL A 116 -4.14 14.60 -4.60
N ILE A 117 -4.46 13.61 -3.77
CA ILE A 117 -5.27 13.79 -2.55
C ILE A 117 -4.39 13.71 -1.30
N ASP A 118 -3.42 12.80 -1.30
CA ASP A 118 -2.47 12.64 -0.20
C ASP A 118 -1.13 12.18 -0.78
N ALA A 119 -0.15 13.09 -0.84
CA ALA A 119 1.19 12.77 -1.35
C ALA A 119 1.96 11.81 -0.42
N GLY A 120 1.66 11.83 0.88
CA GLY A 120 2.30 10.96 1.86
C GLY A 120 1.84 9.51 1.77
N ALA A 121 0.57 9.29 1.40
CA ALA A 121 0.00 7.98 1.12
C ALA A 121 0.03 7.60 -0.38
N GLY A 122 0.48 8.51 -1.24
CA GLY A 122 0.50 8.35 -2.69
C GLY A 122 -0.87 8.27 -3.35
N TYR A 123 -1.91 8.84 -2.73
CA TYR A 123 -3.28 8.76 -3.21
C TYR A 123 -3.59 9.79 -4.28
N HIS A 124 -4.15 9.28 -5.37
CA HIS A 124 -4.67 10.05 -6.48
C HIS A 124 -6.12 9.69 -6.76
N THR A 125 -6.91 10.69 -7.13
CA THR A 125 -8.30 10.46 -7.56
C THR A 125 -8.63 11.15 -8.88
N SER A 126 -9.52 10.53 -9.64
CA SER A 126 -10.16 11.14 -10.80
C SER A 126 -11.68 11.13 -10.62
N ARG A 127 -12.34 12.23 -10.96
CA ARG A 127 -13.81 12.35 -10.93
C ARG A 127 -14.50 11.77 -12.18
N VAL A 128 -13.72 11.44 -13.20
CA VAL A 128 -14.23 10.89 -14.46
C VAL A 128 -13.85 9.41 -14.59
N ALA A 129 -14.55 8.70 -15.47
CA ALA A 129 -14.20 7.33 -15.79
C ALA A 129 -12.87 7.25 -16.55
N VAL A 130 -12.14 6.18 -16.31
CA VAL A 130 -10.75 6.00 -16.78
C VAL A 130 -10.60 4.64 -17.43
N ASP A 131 -10.08 4.64 -18.66
CA ASP A 131 -9.65 3.42 -19.34
C ASP A 131 -8.18 3.14 -18.99
N PRO A 132 -7.81 1.93 -18.54
CA PRO A 132 -6.44 1.60 -18.20
C PRO A 132 -5.54 1.57 -19.45
N LEU A 133 -4.28 1.99 -19.29
CA LEU A 133 -3.25 1.88 -20.33
C LEU A 133 -2.81 0.43 -20.56
N GLY A 134 -2.91 -0.40 -19.52
CA GLY A 134 -2.57 -1.81 -19.57
C GLY A 134 -2.86 -2.51 -18.25
N VAL A 135 -2.87 -3.84 -18.30
CA VAL A 135 -3.06 -4.70 -17.13
C VAL A 135 -2.03 -5.81 -17.11
N ARG A 136 -1.46 -6.09 -15.94
CA ARG A 136 -0.54 -7.20 -15.71
C ARG A 136 -1.06 -8.10 -14.60
N ARG A 137 -1.12 -9.41 -14.88
CA ARG A 137 -1.39 -10.43 -13.87
C ARG A 137 -0.15 -10.70 -13.02
N VAL A 138 -0.35 -10.83 -11.71
CA VAL A 138 0.65 -11.26 -10.74
C VAL A 138 0.14 -12.54 -10.11
N ALA A 139 0.86 -13.64 -10.35
CA ALA A 139 0.46 -14.97 -9.89
C ALA A 139 0.78 -15.24 -8.41
N SER A 140 1.66 -14.43 -7.80
CA SER A 140 2.04 -14.56 -6.40
C SER A 140 2.43 -13.19 -5.85
N PRO A 141 1.52 -12.51 -5.13
CA PRO A 141 1.75 -11.21 -4.51
C PRO A 141 3.02 -11.19 -3.65
N PHE A 142 3.23 -12.24 -2.85
CA PHE A 142 4.41 -12.38 -2.01
C PHE A 142 5.71 -12.40 -2.82
N ARG A 143 5.76 -13.16 -3.91
CA ARG A 143 6.95 -13.23 -4.76
C ARG A 143 7.20 -11.93 -5.52
N GLU A 144 6.14 -11.25 -5.95
CA GLU A 144 6.24 -9.93 -6.60
C GLU A 144 6.85 -8.89 -5.65
N LEU A 145 6.38 -8.85 -4.39
CA LEU A 145 6.95 -7.99 -3.35
C LEU A 145 8.43 -8.30 -3.10
N ALA A 146 8.78 -9.57 -2.94
CA ALA A 146 10.15 -10.00 -2.67
C ALA A 146 11.10 -9.66 -3.84
N ALA A 147 10.65 -9.88 -5.08
CA ALA A 147 11.40 -9.51 -6.28
C ALA A 147 11.59 -7.98 -6.41
N GLY A 148 10.67 -7.19 -5.87
CA GLY A 148 10.76 -5.74 -5.77
C GLY A 148 11.66 -5.22 -4.64
N GLY A 149 12.35 -6.09 -3.90
CA GLY A 149 13.21 -5.69 -2.79
C GLY A 149 12.46 -5.23 -1.53
N VAL A 150 11.16 -5.53 -1.44
CA VAL A 150 10.35 -5.25 -0.25
C VAL A 150 10.68 -6.26 0.83
N GLU A 151 10.95 -5.79 2.04
CA GLU A 151 11.01 -6.66 3.20
C GLU A 151 9.59 -7.08 3.60
N ILE A 152 9.33 -8.38 3.61
CA ILE A 152 8.01 -8.92 3.95
C ILE A 152 8.07 -9.51 5.37
N ARG A 153 7.18 -9.06 6.25
CA ARG A 153 7.05 -9.59 7.61
C ARG A 153 5.75 -10.37 7.77
N VAL A 154 5.86 -11.61 8.20
CA VAL A 154 4.70 -12.43 8.56
C VAL A 154 4.61 -12.50 10.08
N VAL A 155 3.55 -11.94 10.64
CA VAL A 155 3.39 -11.78 12.10
C VAL A 155 2.14 -12.49 12.62
N PRO A 156 2.09 -12.88 13.91
CA PRO A 156 0.88 -13.45 14.49
C PRO A 156 -0.24 -12.41 14.69
N SER A 157 0.10 -11.12 14.74
CA SER A 157 -0.84 -10.00 14.89
C SER A 157 -0.21 -8.71 14.40
N LEU A 158 -0.96 -7.88 13.67
CA LEU A 158 -0.48 -6.59 13.17
C LEU A 158 -0.56 -5.45 14.21
N TRP A 159 -1.35 -5.60 15.27
CA TRP A 159 -1.63 -4.52 16.21
C TRP A 159 -0.41 -3.92 16.91
N PRO A 160 0.54 -4.73 17.46
CA PRO A 160 1.74 -4.16 18.10
C PRO A 160 2.58 -3.34 17.12
N LEU A 161 2.72 -3.82 15.88
CA LEU A 161 3.46 -3.12 14.84
C LEU A 161 2.77 -1.84 14.40
N ARG A 162 1.44 -1.88 14.22
CA ARG A 162 0.62 -0.71 13.91
C ARG A 162 0.74 0.36 15.00
N ASP A 163 0.67 -0.03 16.27
CA ASP A 163 0.75 0.91 17.39
C ASP A 163 2.14 1.56 17.49
N ALA A 164 3.19 0.78 17.28
CA ALA A 164 4.55 1.31 17.27
C ALA A 164 4.81 2.25 16.08
N VAL A 165 4.42 1.87 14.86
CA VAL A 165 4.76 2.64 13.66
C VAL A 165 4.03 3.98 13.59
N VAL A 166 2.79 4.04 14.08
CA VAL A 166 1.98 5.27 14.13
C VAL A 166 2.60 6.32 15.06
N LEU A 167 3.38 5.91 16.05
CA LEU A 167 4.09 6.79 16.99
C LEU A 167 5.52 7.14 16.54
N SER A 168 5.97 6.58 15.42
CA SER A 168 7.32 6.80 14.89
C SER A 168 7.35 7.99 13.91
N THR A 169 8.55 8.36 13.50
CA THR A 169 8.79 9.35 12.43
C THR A 169 8.89 8.74 11.03
N LEU A 170 8.57 7.46 10.87
CA LEU A 170 8.51 6.79 9.57
C LEU A 170 7.24 7.16 8.82
N GLN A 171 7.25 7.07 7.50
CA GLN A 171 5.99 7.05 6.74
C GLN A 171 5.38 5.66 6.85
N PHE A 172 4.06 5.61 7.00
CA PHE A 172 3.35 4.35 7.15
C PHE A 172 1.99 4.34 6.44
N SER A 173 1.48 3.13 6.24
CA SER A 173 0.14 2.87 5.75
C SER A 173 -0.45 1.66 6.48
N CYS A 174 -1.55 1.89 7.17
CA CYS A 174 -2.33 0.84 7.85
C CYS A 174 -3.56 0.53 7.01
N ILE A 175 -3.49 -0.51 6.18
CA ILE A 175 -4.48 -0.79 5.13
C ILE A 175 -5.33 -1.98 5.56
N ARG A 176 -6.66 -1.84 5.43
CA ARG A 176 -7.66 -2.89 5.75
C ARG A 176 -7.55 -3.47 7.16
N MET A 177 -7.07 -2.69 8.14
CA MET A 177 -6.91 -3.15 9.53
C MET A 177 -8.21 -3.68 10.19
N ARG A 178 -9.39 -3.30 9.69
CA ARG A 178 -10.67 -3.90 10.11
C ARG A 178 -10.80 -5.40 9.81
N ASN A 179 -10.00 -5.93 8.89
CA ASN A 179 -9.93 -7.34 8.51
C ASN A 179 -8.78 -8.07 9.24
N ALA A 180 -8.03 -7.37 10.10
CA ALA A 180 -7.02 -8.00 10.96
C ALA A 180 -7.68 -8.87 12.03
N LEU A 181 -6.90 -9.80 12.59
CA LEU A 181 -7.31 -10.55 13.77
C LEU A 181 -7.74 -9.60 14.89
N PRO A 182 -8.69 -10.01 15.76
CA PRO A 182 -9.13 -9.17 16.86
C PRO A 182 -7.97 -8.63 17.69
N ARG A 183 -8.03 -7.35 18.04
CA ARG A 183 -7.05 -6.74 18.94
C ARG A 183 -7.17 -7.40 20.30
N ARG A 184 -6.11 -8.09 20.72
CA ARG A 184 -5.99 -8.59 22.09
C ARG A 184 -5.68 -7.40 22.98
N VAL A 185 -6.55 -7.16 23.95
CA VAL A 185 -6.42 -6.09 24.97
C VAL A 185 -5.55 -6.61 26.10
#